data_AF-A0A292IIK7-F1
#
_entry.id   AF-A0A292IIK7-F1
#
_cell.length_a   1.000
_cell.length_b   1.000
_cell.length_c   1.000
_cell.angle_alpha   90.00
_cell.angle_beta   90.00
_cell.angle_gamma   90.00
#
_symmetry.space_group_name_H-M   'P 1'
#
loop_
_entity.id
_entity.type
_entity.pdbx_description
1 polymer ?
#
loop_
_entity_poly.entity_id
_entity_poly.type
_entity_poly.pdbx_seq_one_letter_code
_entity_poly.pdbx_strand_id
1 'polypeptide(L)'
;MHACNKKKLNEMFKFKKSKQTLTLSSLLGASVVVGSVAASCSGAIQEFKSSIQLIVSDNTSTLTDKSFSQSSWDGVRKFFIDDIKIPENQVPKADSPAVTDGNGIWKRPGSNHQDRINTYINAKNDGSKVIVATGFNQQSALEDIAKLDGNGRRNNSGEDLKDTGFVFVDGALPPASQTFNPRNIASITYRADIGSFLAGVATAVYLNSNADYFRTVGQVVSNAHKSVTDTFGVYGYVGLPFPSTLSFFNGWRQGIAYWNTVLAPKLTIKVNGETKDAKLLSWISPNLSPSQYGTDDNPQISRSMSDFISGGFDTNNQQANTLVKNAITNGASMILPVAGSQTNIVKSAILQSTQHRATILGVDTAQENDPNLQADLKDTPTNFVGNKKIIPFSSLKNLTSSVQNTLKAIHQGKEVNGYKGFGFNSVATLDNDGVGISNDGLELLIDPLYFTKNEKITEEMKTKNSFDTKMITNKTELSTLLTKTKEQQKIALDSFKKILSEDNPTLVTGTETMKKGNWSIAGDELKMAYGPQLFAITSSSNDDANPNNKYELKQVGGKGFTQDLKVTDALDLQGYRFNITRK
;
A
#
# COMPACT_ATOMS: atom_id res chain seq x y z
N MET A 1 35.04 -24.84 65.26
CA MET A 1 34.07 -23.72 65.21
C MET A 1 33.68 -23.56 63.74
N HIS A 2 32.53 -24.12 63.37
CA HIS A 2 31.36 -23.40 62.82
C HIS A 2 31.62 -22.78 61.43
N ALA A 3 30.84 -22.99 60.37
CA ALA A 3 29.68 -23.84 60.07
C ALA A 3 29.37 -23.71 58.55
N CYS A 4 28.75 -24.75 57.96
CA CYS A 4 27.68 -24.72 56.92
C CYS A 4 27.78 -23.82 55.66
N ASN A 5 27.37 -24.22 54.44
CA ASN A 5 26.79 -25.47 53.92
C ASN A 5 26.64 -25.37 52.37
N LYS A 6 26.85 -26.51 51.67
CA LYS A 6 26.09 -27.07 50.51
C LYS A 6 25.62 -26.11 49.39
N LYS A 7 25.86 -26.35 48.09
CA LYS A 7 25.43 -27.52 47.29
C LYS A 7 25.61 -27.18 45.79
N LYS A 8 25.74 -28.23 44.97
CA LYS A 8 25.67 -28.29 43.49
C LYS A 8 26.89 -27.80 42.71
N LEU A 9 27.92 -28.65 42.67
CA LEU A 9 28.76 -28.78 41.49
C LEU A 9 29.28 -30.22 41.46
N ASN A 10 28.57 -31.11 40.76
CA ASN A 10 29.14 -32.24 40.04
C ASN A 10 28.07 -33.05 39.30
N GLU A 11 28.36 -33.22 38.00
CA GLU A 11 27.96 -34.27 37.08
C GLU A 11 26.63 -34.19 36.31
N MET A 12 26.78 -34.61 35.04
CA MET A 12 25.82 -34.71 33.92
C MET A 12 25.60 -33.38 33.18
N PHE A 13 26.15 -33.12 31.99
CA PHE A 13 26.27 -34.01 30.84
C PHE A 13 27.47 -33.63 29.95
N LYS A 14 28.25 -34.64 29.59
CA LYS A 14 29.11 -34.65 28.39
C LYS A 14 28.22 -34.62 27.15
N PHE A 15 28.46 -33.73 26.20
CA PHE A 15 28.08 -33.98 24.80
C PHE A 15 29.27 -33.80 23.86
N LYS A 16 29.58 -34.91 23.19
CA LYS A 16 30.57 -35.08 22.12
C LYS A 16 30.18 -34.25 20.89
N LYS A 17 31.20 -33.75 20.18
CA LYS A 17 31.15 -33.28 18.79
C LYS A 17 30.56 -34.35 17.85
N SER A 18 29.72 -33.96 16.90
CA SER A 18 29.79 -34.50 15.53
C SER A 18 29.35 -33.46 14.51
N LYS A 19 30.20 -33.30 13.48
CA LYS A 19 29.96 -32.54 12.26
C LYS A 19 28.78 -33.11 11.48
N GLN A 20 27.96 -32.26 10.90
CA GLN A 20 27.42 -32.39 9.54
C GLN A 20 26.75 -31.07 9.15
N THR A 21 27.53 -30.23 8.48
CA THR A 21 27.03 -29.10 7.71
C THR A 21 26.27 -29.69 6.53
N LEU A 22 24.94 -29.65 6.55
CA LEU A 22 24.11 -29.99 5.39
C LEU A 22 23.55 -28.68 4.83
N THR A 23 24.13 -28.24 3.72
CA THR A 23 23.57 -27.21 2.84
C THR A 23 22.23 -27.69 2.31
N LEU A 24 21.13 -27.10 2.80
CA LEU A 24 19.75 -27.32 2.36
C LEU A 24 19.47 -26.46 1.12
N SER A 25 19.71 -27.02 -0.07
CA SER A 25 19.50 -26.32 -1.35
C SER A 25 18.57 -27.08 -2.32
N SER A 26 17.69 -27.97 -1.82
CA SER A 26 16.98 -28.93 -2.68
C SER A 26 15.45 -28.97 -2.60
N LEU A 27 14.76 -28.02 -1.96
CA LEU A 27 13.37 -28.26 -1.50
C LEU A 27 12.29 -27.29 -1.99
N LEU A 28 12.62 -26.44 -2.94
CA LEU A 28 11.68 -25.94 -3.96
C LEU A 28 12.17 -26.33 -5.35
N GLY A 29 12.65 -27.58 -5.47
CA GLY A 29 12.75 -28.21 -6.77
C GLY A 29 11.35 -28.18 -7.37
N ALA A 30 11.09 -27.19 -8.21
CA ALA A 30 9.99 -27.24 -9.14
C ALA A 30 10.00 -28.65 -9.71
N SER A 31 8.90 -29.39 -9.57
CA SER A 31 8.67 -30.50 -10.48
C SER A 31 8.40 -29.89 -11.85
N VAL A 32 9.46 -29.33 -12.47
CA VAL A 32 9.56 -29.20 -13.91
C VAL A 32 9.68 -30.64 -14.38
N VAL A 33 8.56 -31.29 -14.64
CA VAL A 33 8.57 -32.43 -15.54
C VAL A 33 8.93 -31.82 -16.89
N VAL A 34 10.22 -31.82 -17.22
CA VAL A 34 10.69 -31.61 -18.58
C VAL A 34 10.20 -32.82 -19.36
N GLY A 35 8.94 -32.77 -19.80
CA GLY A 35 8.39 -33.74 -20.73
C GLY A 35 9.13 -33.58 -22.03
N SER A 36 10.20 -34.35 -22.21
CA SER A 36 10.82 -34.56 -23.52
C SER A 36 9.83 -35.33 -24.38
N VAL A 37 8.86 -34.64 -24.96
CA VAL A 37 8.10 -35.18 -26.08
C VAL A 37 9.06 -35.11 -27.26
N ALA A 38 9.74 -36.20 -27.53
CA ALA A 38 10.42 -36.42 -28.79
C ALA A 38 9.34 -36.46 -29.88
N ALA A 39 8.99 -35.30 -30.41
CA ALA A 39 8.18 -35.17 -31.61
C ALA A 39 8.74 -34.01 -32.44
N SER A 40 9.19 -34.40 -33.63
CA SER A 40 9.73 -33.61 -34.72
C SER A 40 8.99 -32.30 -35.03
N CYS A 41 9.77 -31.27 -35.37
CA CYS A 41 9.41 -30.17 -36.27
C CYS A 41 8.05 -29.47 -36.05
N SER A 42 7.90 -28.81 -34.91
CA SER A 42 7.11 -27.57 -34.75
C SER A 42 7.47 -26.98 -33.38
N GLY A 43 7.61 -25.66 -33.27
CA GLY A 43 8.10 -24.97 -32.06
C GLY A 43 7.17 -25.13 -30.86
N ALA A 44 7.27 -26.27 -30.16
CA ALA A 44 6.50 -26.56 -28.96
C ALA A 44 6.90 -25.59 -27.84
N ILE A 45 5.96 -24.73 -27.44
CA ILE A 45 6.09 -23.85 -26.28
C ILE A 45 6.20 -24.75 -25.05
N GLN A 46 7.32 -24.67 -24.33
CA GLN A 46 7.53 -25.40 -23.09
C GLN A 46 6.50 -24.92 -22.05
N GLU A 47 5.62 -25.81 -21.59
CA GLU A 47 4.53 -25.48 -20.66
C GLU A 47 5.09 -25.26 -19.25
N PHE A 48 4.96 -24.05 -18.71
CA PHE A 48 5.38 -23.73 -17.34
C PHE A 48 4.35 -24.25 -16.34
N LYS A 49 4.73 -25.26 -15.54
CA LYS A 49 3.91 -25.78 -14.44
C LYS A 49 4.33 -25.16 -13.12
N SER A 50 3.43 -24.37 -12.53
CA SER A 50 3.70 -23.66 -11.27
C SER A 50 3.27 -24.48 -10.06
N SER A 51 4.10 -24.53 -9.01
CA SER A 51 3.68 -25.00 -7.67
C SER A 51 2.96 -23.92 -6.87
N ILE A 52 2.86 -22.70 -7.42
CA ILE A 52 2.23 -21.53 -6.84
C ILE A 52 1.18 -21.00 -7.80
N GLN A 53 -0.08 -20.98 -7.39
CA GLN A 53 -1.16 -20.41 -8.19
C GLN A 53 -1.69 -19.13 -7.55
N LEU A 54 -1.89 -18.10 -8.37
CA LEU A 54 -2.44 -16.83 -7.92
C LEU A 54 -3.96 -16.82 -8.09
N ILE A 55 -4.67 -16.33 -7.08
CA ILE A 55 -6.11 -16.07 -7.17
C ILE A 55 -6.30 -14.55 -7.09
N VAL A 56 -6.87 -13.99 -8.16
CA VAL A 56 -7.10 -12.53 -8.27
C VAL A 56 -8.20 -12.06 -7.31
N SER A 57 -8.34 -10.75 -7.10
CA SER A 57 -9.19 -10.14 -6.08
C SER A 57 -10.68 -10.52 -6.15
N ASP A 58 -11.23 -10.49 -7.35
CA ASP A 58 -12.64 -10.80 -7.60
C ASP A 58 -12.83 -11.44 -8.98
N ASN A 59 -14.08 -11.79 -9.27
CA ASN A 59 -14.46 -12.48 -10.49
C ASN A 59 -14.49 -11.58 -11.73
N THR A 60 -14.32 -10.26 -11.62
CA THR A 60 -14.20 -9.34 -12.77
C THR A 60 -12.74 -8.99 -13.08
N SER A 61 -11.86 -9.10 -12.09
CA SER A 61 -10.42 -8.87 -12.17
C SER A 61 -9.69 -9.76 -13.19
N THR A 62 -8.56 -9.26 -13.69
CA THR A 62 -7.68 -9.96 -14.63
C THR A 62 -6.24 -9.93 -14.14
N LEU A 63 -5.42 -10.90 -14.52
CA LEU A 63 -4.00 -10.91 -14.17
C LEU A 63 -3.23 -9.71 -14.77
N THR A 64 -3.67 -9.19 -15.92
CA THR A 64 -3.02 -8.12 -16.67
C THR A 64 -3.58 -6.72 -16.35
N ASP A 65 -4.08 -6.52 -15.13
CA ASP A 65 -4.69 -5.27 -14.68
C ASP A 65 -3.72 -4.08 -14.52
N LYS A 66 -2.42 -4.29 -14.80
CA LYS A 66 -1.33 -3.30 -14.68
C LYS A 66 -1.15 -2.70 -13.28
N SER A 67 -1.80 -3.31 -12.28
CA SER A 67 -1.92 -2.78 -10.93
C SER A 67 -1.77 -3.94 -9.94
N PHE A 68 -2.85 -4.30 -9.25
CA PHE A 68 -2.83 -5.14 -8.08
C PHE A 68 -2.53 -6.63 -8.39
N SER A 69 -3.27 -7.20 -9.35
CA SER A 69 -3.15 -8.62 -9.72
C SER A 69 -1.83 -8.89 -10.45
N GLN A 70 -1.47 -8.00 -11.39
CA GLN A 70 -0.24 -8.16 -12.16
C GLN A 70 1.00 -8.09 -11.25
N SER A 71 1.03 -7.12 -10.33
CA SER A 71 2.20 -6.95 -9.45
C SER A 71 2.37 -8.09 -8.47
N SER A 72 1.26 -8.69 -8.02
CA SER A 72 1.28 -9.88 -7.18
C SER A 72 1.86 -11.07 -7.95
N TRP A 73 1.48 -11.25 -9.22
CA TRP A 73 2.09 -12.27 -10.09
C TRP A 73 3.56 -11.99 -10.35
N ASP A 74 3.94 -10.74 -10.62
CA ASP A 74 5.34 -10.37 -10.82
C ASP A 74 6.19 -10.66 -9.58
N GLY A 75 5.62 -10.62 -8.37
CA GLY A 75 6.26 -11.09 -7.14
C GLY A 75 6.49 -12.61 -7.12
N VAL A 76 5.50 -13.39 -7.53
CA VAL A 76 5.65 -14.85 -7.72
C VAL A 76 6.72 -15.15 -8.77
N ARG A 77 6.72 -14.42 -9.89
CA ARG A 77 7.72 -14.58 -10.96
C ARG A 77 9.13 -14.29 -10.44
N LYS A 78 9.32 -13.15 -9.76
CA LYS A 78 10.61 -12.79 -9.17
C LYS A 78 11.09 -13.82 -8.16
N PHE A 79 10.21 -14.36 -7.33
CA PHE A 79 10.57 -15.46 -6.45
C PHE A 79 11.12 -16.67 -7.21
N PHE A 80 10.44 -17.12 -8.28
CA PHE A 80 10.96 -18.23 -9.09
C PHE A 80 12.30 -17.90 -9.77
N ILE A 81 12.46 -16.68 -10.29
CA ILE A 81 13.65 -16.26 -11.03
C ILE A 81 14.84 -16.04 -10.08
N ASP A 82 14.64 -15.21 -9.07
CA ASP A 82 15.71 -14.70 -8.22
C ASP A 82 16.02 -15.63 -7.07
N ASP A 83 15.04 -16.36 -6.53
CA ASP A 83 15.22 -17.16 -5.32
C ASP A 83 15.27 -18.66 -5.63
N ILE A 84 14.47 -19.15 -6.58
CA ILE A 84 14.49 -20.56 -7.04
C ILE A 84 15.46 -20.78 -8.22
N LYS A 85 15.92 -19.69 -8.85
CA LYS A 85 16.90 -19.71 -9.96
C LYS A 85 16.36 -20.38 -11.24
N ILE A 86 15.05 -20.24 -11.50
CA ILE A 86 14.47 -20.60 -12.79
C ILE A 86 14.84 -19.51 -13.82
N PRO A 87 15.32 -19.85 -15.02
CA PRO A 87 15.59 -18.86 -16.07
C PRO A 87 14.37 -17.98 -16.38
N GLU A 88 14.57 -16.66 -16.50
CA GLU A 88 13.48 -15.68 -16.70
C GLU A 88 12.59 -16.01 -17.91
N ASN A 89 13.18 -16.51 -19.00
CA ASN A 89 12.45 -16.89 -20.21
C ASN A 89 11.54 -18.11 -20.04
N GLN A 90 11.65 -18.86 -18.93
CA GLN A 90 10.79 -19.99 -18.61
C GLN A 90 9.63 -19.61 -17.69
N VAL A 91 9.68 -18.45 -17.03
CA VAL A 91 8.62 -17.99 -16.13
C VAL A 91 7.77 -16.93 -16.86
N PRO A 92 6.54 -17.27 -17.28
CA PRO A 92 5.78 -16.41 -18.19
C PRO A 92 5.37 -15.09 -17.54
N LYS A 93 5.44 -14.00 -18.31
CA LYS A 93 4.89 -12.68 -17.91
C LYS A 93 3.36 -12.73 -17.90
N ALA A 94 2.72 -11.83 -17.16
CA ALA A 94 1.26 -11.80 -17.03
C ALA A 94 0.52 -11.71 -18.38
N ASP A 95 1.09 -10.98 -19.33
CA ASP A 95 0.56 -10.74 -20.68
C ASP A 95 0.99 -11.81 -21.71
N SER A 96 1.69 -12.86 -21.27
CA SER A 96 2.05 -13.97 -22.14
C SER A 96 0.79 -14.73 -22.60
N PRO A 97 0.68 -15.11 -23.89
CA PRO A 97 -0.40 -15.97 -24.38
C PRO A 97 -0.47 -17.33 -23.68
N ALA A 98 0.63 -17.78 -23.06
CA ALA A 98 0.68 -19.01 -22.27
C ALA A 98 0.02 -18.86 -20.89
N VAL A 99 -0.44 -17.66 -20.51
CA VAL A 99 -1.07 -17.37 -19.22
C VAL A 99 -2.55 -17.13 -19.42
N THR A 100 -3.34 -18.17 -19.19
CA THR A 100 -4.81 -18.14 -19.30
C THR A 100 -5.46 -18.52 -17.98
N ASP A 101 -6.66 -18.02 -17.74
CA ASP A 101 -7.43 -18.35 -16.52
C ASP A 101 -7.57 -19.88 -16.38
N GLY A 102 -7.23 -20.40 -15.20
CA GLY A 102 -7.42 -21.81 -14.86
C GLY A 102 -6.31 -22.75 -15.29
N ASN A 103 -5.24 -22.30 -15.94
CA ASN A 103 -4.18 -23.17 -16.46
C ASN A 103 -3.08 -23.57 -15.44
N GLY A 104 -3.36 -23.47 -14.14
CA GLY A 104 -2.37 -23.74 -13.09
C GLY A 104 -1.50 -22.52 -12.69
N ILE A 105 -1.56 -21.40 -13.42
CA ILE A 105 -0.81 -20.16 -13.09
C ILE A 105 -1.67 -19.21 -12.24
N TRP A 106 -2.90 -18.97 -12.69
CA TRP A 106 -3.84 -18.15 -11.95
C TRP A 106 -5.30 -18.60 -12.15
N LYS A 107 -6.18 -18.15 -11.26
CA LYS A 107 -7.63 -18.36 -11.34
C LYS A 107 -8.41 -17.13 -10.92
N ARG A 108 -9.61 -16.94 -11.48
CA ARG A 108 -10.64 -16.10 -10.86
C ARG A 108 -11.22 -16.78 -9.62
N PRO A 109 -11.50 -16.01 -8.55
CA PRO A 109 -12.23 -16.53 -7.40
C PRO A 109 -13.71 -16.70 -7.72
N GLY A 110 -14.37 -17.54 -6.93
CA GLY A 110 -15.82 -17.57 -6.84
C GLY A 110 -16.44 -16.26 -6.34
N SER A 111 -17.73 -16.04 -6.65
CA SER A 111 -18.45 -14.81 -6.30
C SER A 111 -18.80 -14.69 -4.81
N ASN A 112 -18.89 -15.81 -4.09
CA ASN A 112 -19.17 -15.87 -2.66
C ASN A 112 -18.09 -16.66 -1.90
N HIS A 113 -18.20 -16.71 -0.57
CA HIS A 113 -17.21 -17.35 0.28
C HIS A 113 -16.99 -18.85 0.00
N GLN A 114 -18.05 -19.61 -0.32
CA GLN A 114 -17.97 -21.05 -0.53
C GLN A 114 -17.38 -21.36 -1.90
N ASP A 115 -17.74 -20.58 -2.92
CA ASP A 115 -17.16 -20.70 -4.24
C ASP A 115 -15.66 -20.33 -4.24
N ARG A 116 -15.25 -19.40 -3.38
CA ARG A 116 -13.82 -19.10 -3.14
C ARG A 116 -13.09 -20.30 -2.53
N ILE A 117 -13.66 -20.95 -1.53
CA ILE A 117 -13.11 -22.19 -0.96
C ILE A 117 -13.01 -23.28 -2.03
N ASN A 118 -14.03 -23.45 -2.86
CA ASN A 118 -14.00 -24.41 -3.98
C ASN A 118 -12.89 -24.06 -4.99
N THR A 119 -12.64 -22.77 -5.22
CA THR A 119 -11.51 -22.31 -6.05
C THR A 119 -10.17 -22.69 -5.43
N TYR A 120 -10.01 -22.59 -4.10
CA TYR A 120 -8.81 -23.05 -3.40
C TYR A 120 -8.59 -24.56 -3.53
N ILE A 121 -9.65 -25.34 -3.39
CA ILE A 121 -9.61 -26.80 -3.56
C ILE A 121 -9.23 -27.14 -5.01
N ASN A 122 -9.80 -26.45 -6.00
CA ASN A 122 -9.43 -26.64 -7.40
C ASN A 122 -7.95 -26.29 -7.64
N ALA A 123 -7.45 -25.20 -7.06
CA ALA A 123 -6.05 -24.83 -7.17
C ALA A 123 -5.11 -25.87 -6.55
N LYS A 124 -5.48 -26.43 -5.40
CA LYS A 124 -4.79 -27.58 -4.79
C LYS A 124 -4.81 -28.79 -5.73
N ASN A 125 -5.97 -29.11 -6.32
CA ASN A 125 -6.13 -30.26 -7.21
C ASN A 125 -5.37 -30.12 -8.53
N ASP A 126 -5.16 -28.89 -9.01
CA ASP A 126 -4.24 -28.57 -10.12
C ASP A 126 -2.77 -28.84 -9.77
N GLY A 127 -2.45 -29.09 -8.49
CA GLY A 127 -1.12 -29.40 -7.99
C GLY A 127 -0.46 -28.28 -7.18
N SER A 128 -1.15 -27.17 -6.93
CA SER A 128 -0.61 -26.04 -6.16
C SER A 128 -0.25 -26.45 -4.73
N LYS A 129 0.93 -26.04 -4.28
CA LYS A 129 1.38 -26.19 -2.89
C LYS A 129 1.20 -24.91 -2.09
N VAL A 130 1.28 -23.77 -2.77
CA VAL A 130 1.00 -22.46 -2.21
C VAL A 130 -0.01 -21.75 -3.11
N ILE A 131 -0.99 -21.10 -2.49
CA ILE A 131 -1.98 -20.27 -3.17
C ILE A 131 -1.73 -18.83 -2.74
N VAL A 132 -1.48 -17.93 -3.70
CA VAL A 132 -1.42 -16.49 -3.44
C VAL A 132 -2.83 -15.93 -3.61
N ALA A 133 -3.55 -15.79 -2.50
CA ALA A 133 -4.92 -15.29 -2.46
C ALA A 133 -4.88 -13.77 -2.30
N THR A 134 -5.17 -13.05 -3.39
CA THR A 134 -5.04 -11.58 -3.42
C THR A 134 -6.38 -10.89 -3.15
N GLY A 135 -6.34 -9.78 -2.41
CA GLY A 135 -7.47 -8.89 -2.17
C GLY A 135 -8.26 -9.22 -0.88
N PHE A 136 -8.77 -8.18 -0.23
CA PHE A 136 -9.56 -8.29 1.02
C PHE A 136 -10.75 -9.27 0.91
N ASN A 137 -11.35 -9.40 -0.28
CA ASN A 137 -12.50 -10.28 -0.52
C ASN A 137 -12.21 -11.78 -0.29
N GLN A 138 -10.94 -12.17 -0.12
CA GLN A 138 -10.55 -13.53 0.22
C GLN A 138 -10.68 -13.85 1.72
N GLN A 139 -10.80 -12.82 2.57
CA GLN A 139 -10.67 -12.95 4.03
C GLN A 139 -11.66 -13.95 4.61
N SER A 140 -12.96 -13.84 4.29
CA SER A 140 -13.99 -14.69 4.90
C SER A 140 -13.79 -16.18 4.57
N ALA A 141 -13.35 -16.49 3.36
CA ALA A 141 -13.02 -17.86 2.95
C ALA A 141 -11.77 -18.39 3.67
N LEU A 142 -10.74 -17.55 3.81
CA LEU A 142 -9.51 -17.90 4.52
C LEU A 142 -9.73 -18.05 6.03
N GLU A 143 -10.58 -17.23 6.63
CA GLU A 143 -11.02 -17.38 8.01
C GLU A 143 -11.76 -18.70 8.19
N ASP A 144 -12.66 -19.05 7.27
CA ASP A 144 -13.46 -20.28 7.40
C ASP A 144 -12.63 -21.55 7.37
N ILE A 145 -11.66 -21.66 6.45
CA ILE A 145 -10.75 -22.81 6.39
C ILE A 145 -9.80 -22.87 7.59
N ALA A 146 -9.61 -21.76 8.31
CA ALA A 146 -8.77 -21.65 9.50
C ALA A 146 -9.54 -21.82 10.83
N LYS A 147 -10.88 -21.82 10.81
CA LYS A 147 -11.70 -22.04 12.01
C LYS A 147 -11.54 -23.45 12.56
N LEU A 148 -11.64 -23.56 13.89
CA LEU A 148 -11.68 -24.81 14.62
C LEU A 148 -13.02 -24.94 15.36
N ASP A 149 -13.53 -26.18 15.44
CA ASP A 149 -14.66 -26.53 16.29
C ASP A 149 -14.25 -26.57 17.78
N GLY A 150 -15.21 -26.84 18.68
CA GLY A 150 -14.96 -26.95 20.12
C GLY A 150 -14.00 -28.08 20.53
N ASN A 151 -13.62 -28.97 19.60
CA ASN A 151 -12.65 -30.03 19.79
C ASN A 151 -11.30 -29.73 19.13
N GLY A 152 -11.10 -28.51 18.58
CA GLY A 152 -9.88 -28.11 17.90
C GLY A 152 -9.72 -28.70 16.49
N ARG A 153 -10.80 -29.16 15.85
CA ARG A 153 -10.78 -29.73 14.49
C ARG A 153 -11.23 -28.70 13.46
N ARG A 154 -10.62 -28.72 12.27
CA ARG A 154 -11.10 -27.91 11.14
C ARG A 154 -12.40 -28.49 10.58
N ASN A 155 -13.17 -27.66 9.86
CA ASN A 155 -14.27 -28.16 9.02
C ASN A 155 -13.72 -28.98 7.83
N ASN A 156 -14.58 -29.63 7.05
CA ASN A 156 -14.17 -30.49 5.94
C ASN A 156 -13.23 -29.78 4.96
N SER A 157 -13.56 -28.55 4.56
CA SER A 157 -12.75 -27.75 3.64
C SER A 157 -11.40 -27.35 4.24
N GLY A 158 -11.37 -26.97 5.52
CA GLY A 158 -10.15 -26.63 6.24
C GLY A 158 -9.25 -27.84 6.44
N GLU A 159 -9.82 -29.03 6.68
CA GLU A 159 -9.08 -30.28 6.75
C GLU A 159 -8.49 -30.67 5.39
N ASP A 160 -9.25 -30.50 4.31
CA ASP A 160 -8.78 -30.75 2.95
C ASP A 160 -7.63 -29.81 2.53
N LEU A 161 -7.67 -28.57 3.01
CA LEU A 161 -6.68 -27.53 2.68
C LEU A 161 -5.57 -27.37 3.73
N LYS A 162 -5.52 -28.18 4.78
CA LYS A 162 -4.56 -28.00 5.90
C LYS A 162 -3.09 -28.06 5.47
N ASP A 163 -2.80 -28.85 4.42
CA ASP A 163 -1.47 -29.07 3.86
C ASP A 163 -1.16 -28.17 2.64
N THR A 164 -2.05 -27.21 2.36
CA THR A 164 -1.86 -26.18 1.33
C THR A 164 -1.49 -24.86 2.01
N GLY A 165 -0.40 -24.24 1.56
CA GLY A 165 0.02 -22.94 2.06
C GLY A 165 -0.76 -21.80 1.40
N PHE A 166 -0.98 -20.71 2.13
CA PHE A 166 -1.60 -19.51 1.58
C PHE A 166 -0.75 -18.27 1.84
N VAL A 167 -0.59 -17.43 0.83
CA VAL A 167 -0.16 -16.05 0.98
C VAL A 167 -1.39 -15.17 0.79
N PHE A 168 -1.89 -14.58 1.87
CA PHE A 168 -3.05 -13.70 1.85
C PHE A 168 -2.61 -12.25 1.68
N VAL A 169 -2.87 -11.66 0.52
CA VAL A 169 -2.42 -10.30 0.18
C VAL A 169 -3.55 -9.30 0.36
N ASP A 170 -3.26 -8.17 1.01
CA ASP A 170 -4.19 -7.06 1.26
C ASP A 170 -5.27 -7.38 2.32
N GLY A 171 -4.89 -8.16 3.32
CA GLY A 171 -5.71 -8.45 4.49
C GLY A 171 -4.92 -9.16 5.60
N ALA A 172 -5.57 -9.38 6.74
CA ALA A 172 -4.99 -10.05 7.90
C ALA A 172 -6.00 -11.02 8.49
N LEU A 173 -5.48 -12.06 9.15
CA LEU A 173 -6.30 -12.99 9.91
C LEU A 173 -6.19 -12.74 11.42
N PRO A 174 -7.20 -13.14 12.21
CA PRO A 174 -7.09 -13.18 13.66
C PRO A 174 -5.86 -13.98 14.15
N PRO A 175 -5.32 -13.69 15.34
CA PRO A 175 -4.29 -14.51 15.94
C PRO A 175 -4.78 -15.92 16.20
N ALA A 176 -3.85 -16.87 16.24
CA ALA A 176 -4.16 -18.24 16.64
C ALA A 176 -4.83 -18.26 18.03
N SER A 177 -5.89 -19.05 18.16
CA SER A 177 -6.69 -19.20 19.37
C SER A 177 -7.16 -20.66 19.51
N GLN A 178 -7.97 -20.96 20.55
CA GLN A 178 -8.58 -22.29 20.68
C GLN A 178 -9.57 -22.61 19.55
N THR A 179 -10.13 -21.59 18.91
CA THR A 179 -11.15 -21.71 17.85
C THR A 179 -10.63 -21.29 16.47
N PHE A 180 -9.34 -20.99 16.34
CA PHE A 180 -8.77 -20.44 15.12
C PHE A 180 -7.29 -20.80 14.92
N ASN A 181 -6.94 -21.29 13.73
CA ASN A 181 -5.62 -21.79 13.41
C ASN A 181 -5.14 -21.33 12.01
N PRO A 182 -4.47 -20.18 11.91
CA PRO A 182 -3.95 -19.64 10.65
C PRO A 182 -2.55 -20.20 10.28
N ARG A 183 -2.13 -21.34 10.85
CA ARG A 183 -0.74 -21.84 10.75
C ARG A 183 -0.22 -22.07 9.34
N ASN A 184 -1.08 -22.26 8.34
CA ASN A 184 -0.72 -22.45 6.94
C ASN A 184 -0.96 -21.17 6.11
N ILE A 185 -1.17 -20.02 6.74
CA ILE A 185 -1.51 -18.76 6.07
C ILE A 185 -0.51 -17.67 6.50
N ALA A 186 0.15 -17.04 5.53
CA ALA A 186 0.99 -15.87 5.71
C ALA A 186 0.23 -14.66 5.17
N SER A 187 -0.11 -13.68 6.00
CA SER A 187 -0.87 -12.51 5.55
C SER A 187 0.04 -11.30 5.35
N ILE A 188 -0.34 -10.42 4.43
CA ILE A 188 0.32 -9.15 4.14
C ILE A 188 -0.72 -8.04 4.15
N THR A 189 -0.62 -7.11 5.08
CA THR A 189 -1.37 -5.85 5.07
C THR A 189 -0.46 -4.71 4.66
N TYR A 190 -1.04 -3.60 4.21
CA TYR A 190 -0.29 -2.45 3.70
C TYR A 190 -0.69 -1.18 4.43
N ARG A 191 0.30 -0.43 4.91
CA ARG A 191 0.14 0.96 5.33
C ARG A 191 0.13 1.90 4.12
N ALA A 192 -0.80 1.67 3.19
CA ALA A 192 -0.90 2.44 1.95
C ALA A 192 -1.17 3.93 2.20
N ASP A 193 -1.71 4.26 3.38
CA ASP A 193 -1.86 5.60 3.90
C ASP A 193 -0.52 6.34 4.02
N ILE A 194 0.55 5.65 4.42
CA ILE A 194 1.90 6.25 4.53
C ILE A 194 2.45 6.60 3.14
N GLY A 195 2.36 5.68 2.17
CA GLY A 195 2.79 5.95 0.79
C GLY A 195 1.98 7.09 0.17
N SER A 196 0.66 7.08 0.37
CA SER A 196 -0.22 8.15 -0.10
C SER A 196 -0.03 9.48 0.62
N PHE A 197 0.40 9.48 1.88
CA PHE A 197 0.78 10.71 2.58
C PHE A 197 1.93 11.40 1.85
N LEU A 198 2.97 10.66 1.49
CA LEU A 198 4.08 11.18 0.67
C LEU A 198 3.56 11.72 -0.66
N ALA A 199 2.67 10.96 -1.32
CA ALA A 199 2.06 11.40 -2.56
C ALA A 199 1.24 12.68 -2.40
N GLY A 200 0.59 12.91 -1.25
CA GLY A 200 -0.17 14.14 -0.97
C GLY A 200 0.71 15.37 -0.87
N VAL A 201 1.87 15.23 -0.22
CA VAL A 201 2.88 16.29 -0.18
C VAL A 201 3.46 16.53 -1.57
N ALA A 202 3.81 15.47 -2.30
CA ALA A 202 4.32 15.56 -3.66
C ALA A 202 3.31 16.20 -4.64
N THR A 203 2.02 15.91 -4.52
CA THR A 203 0.94 16.58 -5.29
C THR A 203 0.99 18.08 -5.06
N ALA A 204 1.10 18.51 -3.81
CA ALA A 204 1.12 19.92 -3.48
C ALA A 204 2.36 20.63 -4.02
N VAL A 205 3.53 20.00 -3.91
CA VAL A 205 4.79 20.49 -4.49
C VAL A 205 4.71 20.56 -6.01
N TYR A 206 4.17 19.54 -6.67
CA TYR A 206 4.01 19.48 -8.12
C TYR A 206 3.12 20.59 -8.67
N LEU A 207 1.94 20.81 -8.06
CA LEU A 207 1.03 21.87 -8.50
C LEU A 207 1.61 23.26 -8.23
N ASN A 208 2.23 23.47 -7.07
CA ASN A 208 2.83 24.75 -6.70
C ASN A 208 4.08 25.10 -7.50
N SER A 209 4.93 24.12 -7.81
CA SER A 209 6.12 24.33 -8.64
C SER A 209 5.76 24.66 -10.10
N ASN A 210 4.53 24.33 -10.50
CA ASN A 210 4.00 24.55 -11.84
C ASN A 210 2.78 25.48 -11.81
N ALA A 211 2.78 26.46 -10.91
CA ALA A 211 1.64 27.35 -10.67
C ALA A 211 1.25 28.23 -11.87
N ASP A 212 2.17 28.47 -12.81
CA ASP A 212 1.88 29.16 -14.07
C ASP A 212 1.15 28.26 -15.09
N TYR A 213 1.23 26.94 -14.91
CA TYR A 213 0.63 25.96 -15.80
C TYR A 213 -0.77 25.52 -15.34
N PHE A 214 -0.95 25.28 -14.03
CA PHE A 214 -2.22 24.85 -13.45
C PHE A 214 -3.09 26.05 -13.07
N ARG A 215 -4.40 25.91 -13.23
CA ARG A 215 -5.37 26.96 -12.85
C ARG A 215 -5.89 26.72 -11.44
N THR A 216 -6.10 27.80 -10.68
CA THR A 216 -6.80 27.71 -9.40
C THR A 216 -8.30 27.48 -9.61
N VAL A 217 -9.00 27.04 -8.55
CA VAL A 217 -10.44 26.80 -8.63
C VAL A 217 -11.20 28.05 -9.05
N GLY A 218 -10.88 29.23 -8.51
CA GLY A 218 -11.55 30.48 -8.85
C GLY A 218 -11.30 30.95 -10.29
N GLN A 219 -10.18 30.52 -10.90
CA GLN A 219 -9.94 30.78 -12.31
C GLN A 219 -10.80 29.89 -13.21
N VAL A 220 -11.13 28.67 -12.79
CA VAL A 220 -11.97 27.73 -13.55
C VAL A 220 -13.46 28.01 -13.31
N VAL A 221 -13.80 28.36 -12.07
CA VAL A 221 -15.16 28.42 -11.56
C VAL A 221 -15.41 29.83 -11.01
N SER A 222 -16.04 30.67 -11.83
CA SER A 222 -16.18 32.11 -11.56
C SER A 222 -17.03 32.46 -10.33
N ASN A 223 -17.88 31.56 -9.88
CA ASN A 223 -18.75 31.70 -8.69
C ASN A 223 -18.29 30.83 -7.51
N ALA A 224 -17.04 30.35 -7.52
CA ALA A 224 -16.47 29.64 -6.37
C ALA A 224 -16.39 30.56 -5.15
N HIS A 225 -16.60 29.99 -3.97
CA HIS A 225 -16.50 30.74 -2.72
C HIS A 225 -15.07 31.25 -2.48
N LYS A 226 -14.96 32.44 -1.91
CA LYS A 226 -13.68 33.16 -1.72
C LYS A 226 -12.61 32.36 -0.96
N SER A 227 -13.00 31.47 -0.06
CA SER A 227 -12.05 30.64 0.72
C SER A 227 -11.31 29.59 -0.13
N VAL A 228 -11.80 29.27 -1.33
CA VAL A 228 -11.17 28.29 -2.25
C VAL A 228 -10.82 28.88 -3.62
N THR A 229 -11.09 30.15 -3.89
CA THR A 229 -10.82 30.72 -5.22
C THR A 229 -9.33 30.74 -5.59
N ASP A 230 -8.45 30.88 -4.59
CA ASP A 230 -6.99 30.92 -4.79
C ASP A 230 -6.28 29.61 -4.41
N THR A 231 -6.97 28.47 -4.54
CA THR A 231 -6.41 27.14 -4.25
C THR A 231 -6.33 26.30 -5.53
N PHE A 232 -5.45 25.29 -5.53
CA PHE A 232 -5.50 24.23 -6.53
C PHE A 232 -6.51 23.16 -6.12
N GLY A 233 -7.39 22.76 -7.04
CA GLY A 233 -8.37 21.71 -6.79
C GLY A 233 -7.75 20.32 -6.88
N VAL A 234 -8.12 19.44 -5.97
CA VAL A 234 -7.79 18.01 -6.02
C VAL A 234 -9.04 17.16 -5.77
N TYR A 235 -9.11 16.01 -6.43
CA TYR A 235 -10.22 15.07 -6.28
C TYR A 235 -9.71 13.64 -6.20
N GLY A 236 -10.38 12.78 -5.43
CA GLY A 236 -10.07 11.35 -5.42
C GLY A 236 -11.34 10.55 -5.28
N TYR A 237 -11.31 9.29 -5.67
CA TYR A 237 -12.41 8.37 -5.45
C TYR A 237 -11.89 6.95 -5.33
N VAL A 238 -12.70 6.06 -4.77
CA VAL A 238 -12.42 4.64 -4.64
C VAL A 238 -13.40 3.83 -5.49
N GLY A 239 -12.96 2.66 -5.94
CA GLY A 239 -13.85 1.69 -6.59
C GLY A 239 -14.93 1.22 -5.62
N LEU A 240 -14.49 0.56 -4.55
CA LEU A 240 -15.30 0.14 -3.42
C LEU A 240 -14.66 0.64 -2.11
N PRO A 241 -15.44 0.98 -1.07
CA PRO A 241 -14.93 1.58 0.17
C PRO A 241 -14.41 0.51 1.15
N PHE A 242 -13.38 -0.24 0.75
CA PHE A 242 -12.71 -1.20 1.63
C PHE A 242 -11.57 -0.55 2.42
N PRO A 243 -11.12 -1.12 3.54
CA PRO A 243 -9.98 -0.59 4.29
C PRO A 243 -8.76 -0.29 3.42
N SER A 244 -8.47 -1.14 2.42
CA SER A 244 -7.31 -0.97 1.55
C SER A 244 -7.41 0.17 0.54
N THR A 245 -8.59 0.45 0.00
CA THR A 245 -8.79 1.58 -0.90
C THR A 245 -8.92 2.89 -0.11
N LEU A 246 -9.58 2.84 1.06
CA LEU A 246 -9.70 3.97 1.96
C LEU A 246 -8.35 4.38 2.57
N SER A 247 -7.42 3.45 2.76
CA SER A 247 -6.06 3.73 3.21
C SER A 247 -5.32 4.68 2.25
N PHE A 248 -5.31 4.37 0.94
CA PHE A 248 -4.75 5.29 -0.07
C PHE A 248 -5.44 6.65 -0.06
N PHE A 249 -6.77 6.66 -0.06
CA PHE A 249 -7.57 7.88 -0.14
C PHE A 249 -7.32 8.80 1.07
N ASN A 250 -7.29 8.23 2.27
CA ASN A 250 -7.07 8.99 3.51
C ASN A 250 -5.61 9.43 3.65
N GLY A 251 -4.63 8.60 3.29
CA GLY A 251 -3.23 9.01 3.28
C GLY A 251 -2.98 10.25 2.41
N TRP A 252 -3.60 10.29 1.22
CA TRP A 252 -3.44 11.42 0.32
C TRP A 252 -4.07 12.71 0.89
N ARG A 253 -5.29 12.60 1.45
CA ARG A 253 -5.95 13.68 2.22
C ARG A 253 -5.07 14.22 3.34
N GLN A 254 -4.44 13.32 4.06
CA GLN A 254 -3.56 13.62 5.18
C GLN A 254 -2.30 14.37 4.74
N GLY A 255 -1.64 13.93 3.65
CA GLY A 255 -0.48 14.63 3.08
C GLY A 255 -0.81 16.05 2.61
N ILE A 256 -1.98 16.22 1.98
CA ILE A 256 -2.48 17.54 1.56
C ILE A 256 -2.79 18.43 2.77
N ALA A 257 -3.41 17.88 3.82
CA ALA A 257 -3.67 18.63 5.04
C ALA A 257 -2.36 19.09 5.71
N TYR A 258 -1.36 18.20 5.76
CA TYR A 258 -0.03 18.54 6.25
C TYR A 258 0.62 19.66 5.44
N TRP A 259 0.55 19.60 4.10
CA TRP A 259 1.02 20.68 3.24
C TRP A 259 0.34 22.01 3.61
N ASN A 260 -0.99 22.04 3.61
CA ASN A 260 -1.76 23.28 3.80
C ASN A 260 -1.47 23.97 5.14
N THR A 261 -1.18 23.19 6.18
CA THR A 261 -1.14 23.68 7.56
C THR A 261 0.27 23.84 8.11
N VAL A 262 1.20 22.99 7.65
CA VAL A 262 2.58 22.97 8.15
C VAL A 262 3.54 23.59 7.15
N LEU A 263 3.46 23.18 5.88
CA LEU A 263 4.47 23.54 4.88
C LEU A 263 4.15 24.86 4.17
N ALA A 264 2.99 24.96 3.53
CA ALA A 264 2.61 26.10 2.69
C ALA A 264 2.72 27.47 3.37
N PRO A 265 2.33 27.65 4.66
CA PRO A 265 2.47 28.94 5.33
C PRO A 265 3.93 29.43 5.45
N LYS A 266 4.89 28.52 5.32
CA LYS A 266 6.33 28.78 5.44
C LYS A 266 7.05 28.83 4.09
N LEU A 267 6.31 28.69 2.99
CA LEU A 267 6.87 28.59 1.66
C LEU A 267 6.42 29.73 0.74
N THR A 268 7.31 30.09 -0.16
CA THR A 268 7.03 30.94 -1.32
C THR A 268 7.30 30.17 -2.61
N ILE A 269 6.67 30.62 -3.68
CA ILE A 269 6.79 30.08 -5.03
C ILE A 269 7.05 31.22 -6.02
N LYS A 270 7.56 30.88 -7.19
CA LYS A 270 7.67 31.82 -8.32
C LYS A 270 6.47 31.61 -9.25
N VAL A 271 5.74 32.69 -9.52
CA VAL A 271 4.61 32.73 -10.45
C VAL A 271 4.88 33.87 -11.41
N ASN A 272 5.11 33.57 -12.68
CA ASN A 272 5.50 34.54 -13.71
C ASN A 272 6.67 35.45 -13.29
N GLY A 273 7.66 34.87 -12.59
CA GLY A 273 8.84 35.58 -12.07
C GLY A 273 8.64 36.31 -10.73
N GLU A 274 7.40 36.49 -10.28
CA GLU A 274 7.08 37.13 -8.99
C GLU A 274 7.12 36.11 -7.84
N THR A 275 7.66 36.53 -6.70
CA THR A 275 7.57 35.73 -5.47
C THR A 275 6.15 35.85 -4.91
N LYS A 276 5.46 34.73 -4.77
CA LYS A 276 4.14 34.62 -4.15
C LYS A 276 4.18 33.61 -3.01
N ASP A 277 3.19 33.66 -2.15
CA ASP A 277 2.97 32.61 -1.17
C ASP A 277 2.61 31.30 -1.86
N ALA A 278 3.09 30.18 -1.31
CA ALA A 278 2.67 28.86 -1.75
C ALA A 278 1.15 28.72 -1.59
N LYS A 279 0.49 28.20 -2.62
CA LYS A 279 -0.95 28.02 -2.66
C LYS A 279 -1.37 26.76 -1.90
N LEU A 280 -2.52 26.88 -1.24
CA LEU A 280 -3.19 25.75 -0.60
C LEU A 280 -3.88 24.88 -1.65
N LEU A 281 -4.18 23.64 -1.26
CA LEU A 281 -4.96 22.70 -2.05
C LEU A 281 -6.35 22.54 -1.42
N SER A 282 -7.38 22.45 -2.26
CA SER A 282 -8.77 22.29 -1.84
C SER A 282 -9.37 21.01 -2.41
N TRP A 283 -10.12 20.29 -1.57
CA TRP A 283 -10.88 19.12 -1.99
C TRP A 283 -12.11 19.50 -2.79
N ILE A 284 -12.14 19.03 -4.04
CA ILE A 284 -13.28 19.15 -4.94
C ILE A 284 -14.31 18.09 -4.59
N SER A 285 -15.60 18.44 -4.68
CA SER A 285 -16.72 17.52 -4.50
C SER A 285 -17.53 17.47 -5.80
N PRO A 286 -17.70 16.29 -6.40
CA PRO A 286 -18.33 16.18 -7.72
C PRO A 286 -19.82 16.51 -7.69
N ASN A 287 -20.43 16.53 -6.51
CA ASN A 287 -21.88 16.72 -6.32
C ASN A 287 -22.25 18.08 -5.70
N LEU A 288 -21.27 18.93 -5.38
CA LEU A 288 -21.54 20.28 -4.90
C LEU A 288 -21.52 21.29 -6.04
N SER A 289 -22.46 22.23 -6.00
CA SER A 289 -22.35 23.44 -6.80
C SER A 289 -21.09 24.21 -6.41
N PRO A 290 -20.34 24.76 -7.37
CA PRO A 290 -19.35 25.81 -7.17
C PRO A 290 -19.55 26.80 -6.00
N SER A 291 -20.77 27.29 -5.83
CA SER A 291 -21.12 28.28 -4.80
C SER A 291 -21.20 27.70 -3.39
N GLN A 292 -21.15 26.37 -3.25
CA GLN A 292 -21.27 25.63 -2.00
C GLN A 292 -19.92 25.15 -1.46
N TYR A 293 -18.81 25.39 -2.17
CA TYR A 293 -17.48 25.08 -1.64
C TYR A 293 -17.15 26.01 -0.46
N GLY A 294 -16.70 25.49 0.67
CA GLY A 294 -15.90 26.27 1.64
C GLY A 294 -16.58 27.37 2.48
N THR A 295 -17.86 27.23 2.85
CA THR A 295 -18.43 28.12 3.90
C THR A 295 -17.88 27.74 5.29
N ASP A 296 -17.25 28.70 5.99
CA ASP A 296 -16.74 28.52 7.35
C ASP A 296 -17.84 28.15 8.37
N ASP A 297 -19.11 28.44 8.04
CA ASP A 297 -20.27 28.25 8.90
C ASP A 297 -21.10 26.99 8.59
N ASN A 298 -20.70 26.12 7.65
CA ASN A 298 -21.47 24.92 7.33
C ASN A 298 -20.67 23.61 7.44
N PRO A 299 -20.51 23.07 8.67
CA PRO A 299 -20.01 21.71 8.89
C PRO A 299 -20.95 20.61 8.38
N GLN A 300 -22.09 20.94 7.74
CA GLN A 300 -23.03 19.98 7.14
C GLN A 300 -22.97 19.90 5.61
N ILE A 301 -21.87 20.30 4.97
CA ILE A 301 -21.57 19.75 3.64
C ILE A 301 -21.30 18.25 3.85
N SER A 302 -22.35 17.44 3.71
CA SER A 302 -22.27 15.99 3.75
C SER A 302 -21.31 15.53 2.65
N ARG A 303 -20.05 15.33 3.03
CA ARG A 303 -19.07 14.60 2.22
C ARG A 303 -19.29 13.12 2.47
N SER A 304 -20.51 12.66 2.15
CA SER A 304 -20.85 11.25 2.22
C SER A 304 -19.87 10.48 1.33
N MET A 305 -19.42 9.30 1.80
CA MET A 305 -18.52 8.48 0.98
C MET A 305 -19.12 8.14 -0.39
N SER A 306 -20.45 8.17 -0.51
CA SER A 306 -21.18 8.00 -1.78
C SER A 306 -20.70 8.94 -2.90
N ASP A 307 -20.19 10.13 -2.58
CA ASP A 307 -19.68 11.10 -3.55
C ASP A 307 -18.26 10.76 -4.05
N PHE A 308 -17.64 9.74 -3.44
CA PHE A 308 -16.28 9.31 -3.69
C PHE A 308 -16.20 7.80 -3.99
N ILE A 309 -17.34 7.15 -4.27
CA ILE A 309 -17.43 5.73 -4.63
C ILE A 309 -17.93 5.59 -6.07
N SER A 310 -17.18 4.89 -6.91
CA SER A 310 -17.67 4.52 -8.26
C SER A 310 -18.48 3.23 -8.29
N GLY A 311 -18.38 2.40 -7.25
CA GLY A 311 -19.19 1.18 -7.07
C GLY A 311 -18.58 -0.08 -7.69
N GLY A 312 -17.30 -0.06 -8.06
CA GLY A 312 -16.61 -1.23 -8.62
C GLY A 312 -15.23 -0.89 -9.19
N PHE A 313 -14.59 -1.85 -9.84
CA PHE A 313 -13.25 -1.72 -10.43
C PHE A 313 -13.24 -1.83 -11.98
N ASP A 314 -14.42 -1.84 -12.60
CA ASP A 314 -14.58 -2.07 -14.04
C ASP A 314 -14.13 -0.87 -14.89
N THR A 315 -13.49 -1.14 -16.03
CA THR A 315 -12.94 -0.12 -16.95
C THR A 315 -13.98 0.81 -17.56
N ASN A 316 -15.25 0.39 -17.61
CA ASN A 316 -16.35 1.10 -18.27
C ASN A 316 -17.41 1.61 -17.28
N ASN A 317 -17.02 1.84 -16.02
CA ASN A 317 -17.95 2.25 -14.97
C ASN A 317 -18.56 3.65 -15.25
N GLN A 318 -19.88 3.72 -15.38
CA GLN A 318 -20.59 4.97 -15.69
C GLN A 318 -20.53 5.99 -14.55
N GLN A 319 -20.59 5.53 -13.30
CA GLN A 319 -20.49 6.41 -12.14
C GLN A 319 -19.10 7.06 -12.07
N ALA A 320 -18.02 6.30 -12.31
CA ALA A 320 -16.66 6.84 -12.40
C ALA A 320 -16.56 7.94 -13.48
N ASN A 321 -17.16 7.72 -14.66
CA ASN A 321 -17.19 8.72 -15.72
C ASN A 321 -17.85 10.04 -15.27
N THR A 322 -18.99 9.96 -14.60
CA THR A 322 -19.72 11.12 -14.07
C THR A 322 -18.88 11.87 -13.02
N LEU A 323 -18.36 11.14 -12.03
CA LEU A 323 -17.55 11.69 -10.94
C LEU A 323 -16.33 12.46 -11.47
N VAL A 324 -15.60 11.86 -12.41
CA VAL A 324 -14.39 12.45 -13.00
C VAL A 324 -14.72 13.70 -13.82
N LYS A 325 -15.74 13.66 -14.68
CA LYS A 325 -16.15 14.82 -15.48
C LYS A 325 -16.56 16.00 -14.61
N ASN A 326 -17.33 15.73 -13.55
CA ASN A 326 -17.75 16.76 -12.60
C ASN A 326 -16.55 17.32 -11.83
N ALA A 327 -15.62 16.47 -11.40
CA ALA A 327 -14.41 16.91 -10.70
C ALA A 327 -13.56 17.86 -11.56
N ILE A 328 -13.32 17.53 -12.83
CA ILE A 328 -12.57 18.39 -13.76
C ILE A 328 -13.30 19.73 -13.98
N THR A 329 -14.61 19.67 -14.20
CA THR A 329 -15.46 20.87 -14.37
C THR A 329 -15.41 21.78 -13.14
N ASN A 330 -15.33 21.17 -11.95
CA ASN A 330 -15.23 21.87 -10.68
C ASN A 330 -13.78 22.28 -10.32
N GLY A 331 -12.82 22.15 -11.24
CA GLY A 331 -11.46 22.68 -11.08
C GLY A 331 -10.46 21.73 -10.44
N ALA A 332 -10.67 20.41 -10.49
CA ALA A 332 -9.68 19.44 -10.05
C ALA A 332 -8.48 19.40 -11.01
N SER A 333 -7.30 19.78 -10.52
CA SER A 333 -6.02 19.76 -11.24
C SER A 333 -5.25 18.45 -11.05
N MET A 334 -5.57 17.66 -10.03
CA MET A 334 -5.08 16.29 -9.89
C MET A 334 -6.18 15.36 -9.40
N ILE A 335 -6.26 14.17 -9.99
CA ILE A 335 -7.25 13.15 -9.66
C ILE A 335 -6.57 11.86 -9.19
N LEU A 336 -6.97 11.32 -8.02
CA LEU A 336 -6.55 10.02 -7.50
C LEU A 336 -7.66 8.96 -7.70
N PRO A 337 -7.56 8.10 -8.72
CA PRO A 337 -8.44 6.94 -8.87
C PRO A 337 -7.93 5.73 -8.09
N VAL A 338 -8.41 5.50 -6.87
CA VAL A 338 -8.16 4.24 -6.13
C VAL A 338 -9.14 3.15 -6.57
N ALA A 339 -9.10 2.84 -7.87
CA ALA A 339 -10.13 2.07 -8.55
C ALA A 339 -9.56 1.19 -9.69
N GLY A 340 -8.30 0.76 -9.55
CA GLY A 340 -7.62 -0.12 -10.49
C GLY A 340 -7.70 0.38 -11.94
N SER A 341 -8.38 -0.39 -12.78
CA SER A 341 -8.45 -0.15 -14.23
C SER A 341 -9.15 1.16 -14.64
N GLN A 342 -9.92 1.78 -13.73
CA GLN A 342 -10.63 3.05 -13.97
C GLN A 342 -9.68 4.25 -14.14
N THR A 343 -8.39 4.09 -13.92
CA THR A 343 -7.35 5.08 -14.28
C THR A 343 -7.48 5.52 -15.75
N ASN A 344 -7.86 4.60 -16.66
CA ASN A 344 -8.11 4.92 -18.08
C ASN A 344 -9.32 5.84 -18.31
N ILE A 345 -10.34 5.78 -17.44
CA ILE A 345 -11.48 6.70 -17.47
C ILE A 345 -10.99 8.12 -17.18
N VAL A 346 -10.15 8.27 -16.15
CA VAL A 346 -9.56 9.57 -15.78
C VAL A 346 -8.70 10.12 -16.91
N LYS A 347 -7.80 9.29 -17.48
CA LYS A 347 -6.98 9.66 -18.64
C LYS A 347 -7.83 10.19 -19.78
N SER A 348 -8.87 9.45 -20.16
CA SER A 348 -9.73 9.82 -21.28
C SER A 348 -10.45 11.14 -21.02
N ALA A 349 -10.99 11.35 -19.82
CA ALA A 349 -11.69 12.58 -19.47
C ALA A 349 -10.76 13.81 -19.46
N ILE A 350 -9.54 13.68 -18.94
CA ILE A 350 -8.54 14.75 -18.94
C ILE A 350 -8.13 15.12 -20.38
N LEU A 351 -7.87 14.13 -21.24
CA LEU A 351 -7.46 14.38 -22.62
C LEU A 351 -8.56 15.03 -23.48
N GLN A 352 -9.83 14.81 -23.11
CA GLN A 352 -11.00 15.45 -23.73
C GLN A 352 -11.31 16.84 -23.16
N SER A 353 -10.81 17.17 -21.96
CA SER A 353 -11.01 18.47 -21.34
C SER A 353 -10.21 19.55 -22.06
N THR A 354 -10.88 20.61 -22.51
CA THR A 354 -10.26 21.79 -23.12
C THR A 354 -10.23 23.01 -22.18
N GLN A 355 -10.97 22.97 -21.07
CA GLN A 355 -11.18 24.12 -20.19
C GLN A 355 -10.24 24.13 -18.98
N HIS A 356 -9.81 22.96 -18.52
CA HIS A 356 -8.97 22.81 -17.34
C HIS A 356 -7.92 21.73 -17.55
N ARG A 357 -6.69 22.04 -17.12
CA ARG A 357 -5.54 21.13 -17.15
C ARG A 357 -5.51 20.32 -15.86
N ALA A 358 -5.53 19.01 -16.00
CA ALA A 358 -5.49 18.09 -14.87
C ALA A 358 -4.49 16.95 -15.13
N THR A 359 -4.04 16.32 -14.06
CA THR A 359 -3.21 15.11 -14.09
C THR A 359 -3.80 14.02 -13.20
N ILE A 360 -3.16 12.86 -13.18
CA ILE A 360 -3.58 11.67 -12.45
C ILE A 360 -2.50 11.30 -11.44
N LEU A 361 -2.88 11.02 -10.21
CA LEU A 361 -1.99 10.34 -9.26
C LEU A 361 -2.19 8.83 -9.42
N GLY A 362 -1.16 8.12 -9.86
CA GLY A 362 -1.22 6.66 -9.99
C GLY A 362 -1.24 5.95 -8.63
N VAL A 363 -1.70 4.70 -8.61
CA VAL A 363 -1.76 3.85 -7.40
C VAL A 363 -1.25 2.43 -7.66
N ASP A 364 -0.90 1.73 -6.57
CA ASP A 364 -0.30 0.40 -6.50
C ASP A 364 1.09 0.30 -7.15
N THR A 365 1.19 0.59 -8.44
CA THR A 365 2.42 0.53 -9.23
C THR A 365 2.89 1.91 -9.66
N ALA A 366 4.13 2.00 -10.16
CA ALA A 366 4.64 3.20 -10.80
C ALA A 366 4.00 3.37 -12.19
N GLN A 367 2.73 3.76 -12.23
CA GLN A 367 1.90 3.82 -13.44
C GLN A 367 2.39 4.85 -14.46
N GLU A 368 3.22 5.81 -14.04
CA GLU A 368 3.95 6.72 -14.94
C GLU A 368 4.85 5.96 -15.94
N ASN A 369 5.28 4.74 -15.59
CA ASN A 369 6.09 3.89 -16.46
C ASN A 369 5.26 3.02 -17.42
N ASP A 370 3.93 3.01 -17.31
CA ASP A 370 3.08 2.27 -18.24
C ASP A 370 2.77 3.13 -19.48
N PRO A 371 3.33 2.82 -20.66
CA PRO A 371 3.12 3.61 -21.88
C PRO A 371 1.64 3.63 -22.32
N ASN A 372 0.84 2.64 -21.94
CA ASN A 372 -0.59 2.59 -22.29
C ASN A 372 -1.43 3.54 -21.43
N LEU A 373 -0.96 3.84 -20.21
CA LEU A 373 -1.59 4.80 -19.31
C LEU A 373 -1.04 6.22 -19.52
N GLN A 374 0.12 6.37 -20.17
CA GLN A 374 0.72 7.68 -20.43
C GLN A 374 0.09 8.47 -21.59
N ALA A 375 0.20 9.78 -21.47
CA ALA A 375 0.00 10.77 -22.52
C ALA A 375 0.81 12.03 -22.15
N ASP A 376 1.30 12.76 -23.14
CA ASP A 376 1.98 14.04 -22.90
C ASP A 376 1.01 15.13 -22.45
N LEU A 377 1.43 15.94 -21.49
CA LEU A 377 0.75 17.17 -21.15
C LEU A 377 0.99 18.21 -22.24
N LYS A 378 -0.11 18.83 -22.71
CA LYS A 378 -0.06 19.84 -23.77
C LYS A 378 0.45 21.16 -23.21
N ASP A 379 1.25 21.88 -24.02
CA ASP A 379 1.71 23.25 -23.73
C ASP A 379 2.45 23.39 -22.39
N THR A 380 3.22 22.37 -22.01
CA THR A 380 4.07 22.47 -20.81
C THR A 380 5.23 23.43 -21.05
N PRO A 381 5.48 24.38 -20.13
CA PRO A 381 6.59 25.31 -20.28
C PRO A 381 7.94 24.61 -20.17
N THR A 382 9.01 25.29 -20.63
CA THR A 382 10.37 24.75 -20.59
C THR A 382 10.87 24.51 -19.17
N ASN A 383 10.49 25.35 -18.22
CA ASN A 383 10.84 25.28 -16.80
C ASN A 383 9.89 24.42 -15.94
N PHE A 384 9.03 23.61 -16.56
CA PHE A 384 8.13 22.71 -15.83
C PHE A 384 8.92 21.74 -14.93
N VAL A 385 8.47 21.58 -13.69
CA VAL A 385 9.10 20.74 -12.67
C VAL A 385 8.40 19.39 -12.60
N GLY A 386 9.18 18.31 -12.64
CA GLY A 386 8.69 16.94 -12.62
C GLY A 386 8.31 16.40 -14.00
N ASN A 387 7.68 15.24 -14.01
CA ASN A 387 7.33 14.54 -15.24
C ASN A 387 6.20 15.26 -16.00
N LYS A 388 6.39 15.48 -17.31
CA LYS A 388 5.46 16.19 -18.23
C LYS A 388 4.36 15.29 -18.80
N LYS A 389 4.06 14.17 -18.14
CA LYS A 389 3.05 13.20 -18.56
C LYS A 389 1.80 13.30 -17.69
N ILE A 390 0.72 12.69 -18.19
CA ILE A 390 -0.60 12.73 -17.54
C ILE A 390 -0.61 12.05 -16.17
N ILE A 391 0.22 11.03 -15.96
CA ILE A 391 0.51 10.47 -14.64
C ILE A 391 1.96 10.88 -14.32
N PRO A 392 2.19 11.94 -13.54
CA PRO A 392 3.54 12.39 -13.24
C PRO A 392 4.27 11.52 -12.21
N PHE A 393 3.54 10.84 -11.31
CA PHE A 393 4.07 9.92 -10.31
C PHE A 393 2.94 9.10 -9.69
N SER A 394 3.29 8.12 -8.84
CA SER A 394 2.34 7.19 -8.23
C SER A 394 2.57 6.96 -6.74
N SER A 395 1.50 6.72 -6.00
CA SER A 395 1.52 6.14 -4.64
C SER A 395 1.67 4.63 -4.75
N LEU A 396 2.68 4.06 -4.11
CA LEU A 396 3.06 2.66 -4.30
C LEU A 396 2.54 1.74 -3.20
N LYS A 397 2.05 0.59 -3.64
CA LYS A 397 1.89 -0.63 -2.85
C LYS A 397 2.77 -1.70 -3.50
N ASN A 398 3.94 -1.94 -2.94
CA ASN A 398 4.97 -2.78 -3.55
C ASN A 398 4.64 -4.28 -3.38
N LEU A 399 3.59 -4.72 -4.08
CA LEU A 399 3.08 -6.09 -4.06
C LEU A 399 4.13 -7.07 -4.58
N THR A 400 4.90 -6.68 -5.59
CA THR A 400 5.97 -7.50 -6.17
C THR A 400 7.01 -7.85 -5.10
N SER A 401 7.58 -6.85 -4.42
CA SER A 401 8.56 -7.08 -3.34
C SER A 401 7.93 -7.82 -2.16
N SER A 402 6.71 -7.44 -1.76
CA SER A 402 6.03 -8.04 -0.62
C SER A 402 5.75 -9.53 -0.82
N VAL A 403 5.17 -9.91 -1.95
CA VAL A 403 4.87 -11.31 -2.29
C VAL A 403 6.16 -12.11 -2.44
N GLN A 404 7.18 -11.58 -3.13
CA GLN A 404 8.48 -12.24 -3.25
C GLN A 404 9.11 -12.49 -1.87
N ASN A 405 9.17 -11.48 -1.02
CA ASN A 405 9.80 -11.57 0.30
C ASN A 405 9.03 -12.53 1.23
N THR A 406 7.69 -12.55 1.18
CA THR A 406 6.89 -13.53 1.92
C THR A 406 7.13 -14.96 1.42
N LEU A 407 7.14 -15.20 0.10
CA LEU A 407 7.45 -16.51 -0.46
C LEU A 407 8.87 -16.97 -0.13
N LYS A 408 9.83 -16.04 -0.15
CA LYS A 408 11.21 -16.27 0.27
C LYS A 408 11.31 -16.57 1.76
N ALA A 409 10.54 -15.89 2.61
CA ALA A 409 10.48 -16.16 4.04
C ALA A 409 9.89 -17.56 4.32
N ILE A 410 8.84 -17.96 3.59
CA ILE A 410 8.28 -19.31 3.61
C ILE A 410 9.35 -20.33 3.20
N HIS A 411 10.04 -20.10 2.08
CA HIS A 411 11.06 -21.01 1.57
C HIS A 411 12.24 -21.19 2.52
N GLN A 412 12.70 -20.10 3.14
CA GLN A 412 13.87 -20.10 4.01
C GLN A 412 13.55 -20.43 5.48
N GLY A 413 12.27 -20.47 5.86
CA GLY A 413 11.84 -20.66 7.25
C GLY A 413 12.25 -19.53 8.19
N LYS A 414 12.52 -18.32 7.67
CA LYS A 414 12.95 -17.16 8.47
C LYS A 414 12.43 -15.85 7.88
N GLU A 415 12.36 -14.82 8.70
CA GLU A 415 11.96 -13.48 8.27
C GLU A 415 12.92 -12.92 7.18
N VAL A 416 12.34 -12.25 6.19
CA VAL A 416 13.05 -11.58 5.10
C VAL A 416 12.50 -10.17 4.97
N ASN A 417 13.33 -9.17 5.24
CA ASN A 417 12.96 -7.76 5.09
C ASN A 417 11.64 -7.40 5.80
N GLY A 418 11.42 -7.85 7.04
CA GLY A 418 10.17 -7.60 7.77
C GLY A 418 8.99 -8.51 7.39
N TYR A 419 9.10 -9.34 6.35
CA TYR A 419 8.06 -10.29 5.94
C TYR A 419 8.32 -11.68 6.54
N LYS A 420 7.25 -12.26 7.09
CA LYS A 420 7.27 -13.57 7.75
C LYS A 420 6.49 -14.60 6.94
N GLY A 421 6.80 -15.88 7.19
CA GLY A 421 6.10 -17.01 6.57
C GLY A 421 4.77 -17.35 7.25
N PHE A 422 4.33 -18.61 7.15
CA PHE A 422 3.01 -19.01 7.61
C PHE A 422 2.78 -18.81 9.12
N GLY A 423 1.54 -18.52 9.48
CA GLY A 423 1.12 -18.24 10.86
C GLY A 423 1.30 -16.78 11.29
N PHE A 424 1.79 -15.90 10.42
CA PHE A 424 2.07 -14.50 10.73
C PHE A 424 1.31 -13.53 9.82
N ASN A 425 0.97 -12.37 10.38
CA ASN A 425 0.58 -11.19 9.63
C ASN A 425 1.80 -10.27 9.51
N SER A 426 2.24 -10.00 8.29
CA SER A 426 3.28 -9.02 7.98
C SER A 426 2.63 -7.69 7.59
N VAL A 427 3.29 -6.59 7.92
CA VAL A 427 2.84 -5.23 7.60
C VAL A 427 3.84 -4.58 6.67
N ALA A 428 3.39 -4.21 5.47
CA ALA A 428 4.15 -3.45 4.51
C ALA A 428 4.15 -1.96 4.90
N THR A 429 5.33 -1.39 5.08
CA THR A 429 5.61 -0.01 5.53
C THR A 429 6.71 0.61 4.64
N LEU A 430 7.14 1.84 4.95
CA LEU A 430 8.32 2.44 4.31
C LEU A 430 9.64 1.74 4.71
N ASP A 431 9.68 1.07 5.86
CA ASP A 431 10.92 0.48 6.39
C ASP A 431 11.31 -0.79 5.66
N ASN A 432 10.32 -1.55 5.20
CA ASN A 432 10.52 -2.75 4.40
C ASN A 432 10.22 -2.54 2.91
N ASP A 433 10.09 -1.30 2.45
CA ASP A 433 9.80 -0.96 1.04
C ASP A 433 8.48 -1.58 0.53
N GLY A 434 7.55 -1.85 1.44
CA GLY A 434 6.25 -2.44 1.11
C GLY A 434 5.23 -1.42 0.60
N VAL A 435 5.41 -0.15 0.94
CA VAL A 435 4.64 1.00 0.43
C VAL A 435 5.59 2.18 0.19
N GLY A 436 5.16 3.18 -0.56
CA GLY A 436 5.97 4.38 -0.78
C GLY A 436 5.40 5.31 -1.84
N ILE A 437 6.30 6.07 -2.46
CA ILE A 437 6.03 6.89 -3.64
C ILE A 437 7.03 6.48 -4.71
N SER A 438 6.64 6.59 -5.97
CA SER A 438 7.51 6.23 -7.08
C SER A 438 8.70 7.17 -7.26
N ASN A 439 9.69 6.75 -8.04
CA ASN A 439 10.94 7.51 -8.21
C ASN A 439 10.70 8.94 -8.72
N ASP A 440 9.78 9.13 -9.67
CA ASP A 440 9.41 10.46 -10.18
C ASP A 440 8.76 11.32 -9.08
N GLY A 441 8.03 10.69 -8.17
CA GLY A 441 7.47 11.36 -6.99
C GLY A 441 8.51 11.68 -5.92
N LEU A 442 9.60 10.91 -5.81
CA LEU A 442 10.67 11.19 -4.84
C LEU A 442 11.35 12.54 -5.11
N GLU A 443 11.41 13.00 -6.37
CA GLU A 443 11.94 14.32 -6.76
C GLU A 443 11.05 15.49 -6.32
N LEU A 444 9.79 15.19 -6.00
CA LEU A 444 8.77 16.15 -5.58
C LEU A 444 8.57 16.16 -4.06
N LEU A 445 9.35 15.37 -3.32
CA LEU A 445 9.38 15.46 -1.87
C LEU A 445 10.23 16.66 -1.43
N ILE A 446 9.87 17.21 -0.28
CA ILE A 446 10.72 18.11 0.48
C ILE A 446 10.93 17.51 1.86
N ASP A 447 12.09 17.75 2.46
CA ASP A 447 12.35 17.30 3.83
C ASP A 447 11.28 17.91 4.78
N PRO A 448 10.43 17.10 5.43
CA PRO A 448 9.35 17.61 6.28
C PRO A 448 9.87 18.36 7.51
N LEU A 449 11.18 18.28 7.79
CA LEU A 449 11.85 18.95 8.90
C LEU A 449 12.90 19.95 8.42
N TYR A 450 12.84 20.43 7.16
CA TYR A 450 13.82 21.36 6.60
C TYR A 450 14.07 22.58 7.48
N PHE A 451 13.04 23.04 8.17
CA PHE A 451 13.08 24.19 9.07
C PHE A 451 13.81 23.95 10.39
N THR A 452 14.02 22.69 10.78
CA THR A 452 14.73 22.34 12.03
C THR A 452 16.25 22.37 11.88
N LYS A 453 16.79 22.43 10.65
CA LYS A 453 18.23 22.32 10.38
C LYS A 453 19.03 23.59 10.65
N ASN A 454 18.37 24.75 10.68
CA ASN A 454 19.02 26.05 10.87
C ASN A 454 19.02 26.53 12.32
N GLU A 455 18.41 25.77 13.24
CA GLU A 455 18.34 26.09 14.65
C GLU A 455 19.01 24.98 15.46
N LYS A 456 19.71 25.34 16.55
CA LYS A 456 20.30 24.36 17.46
C LYS A 456 19.18 23.51 18.03
N ILE A 457 18.96 22.32 17.47
CA ILE A 457 18.11 21.29 18.07
C ILE A 457 18.70 21.00 19.46
N THR A 458 18.07 21.53 20.50
CA THR A 458 18.50 21.31 21.88
C THR A 458 18.27 19.85 22.26
N GLU A 459 19.04 19.31 23.20
CA GLU A 459 18.84 17.95 23.75
C GLU A 459 17.41 17.76 24.33
N GLU A 460 16.72 18.83 24.72
CA GLU A 460 15.30 18.81 25.10
C GLU A 460 14.34 18.51 23.93
N MET A 461 14.64 18.97 22.70
CA MET A 461 13.82 18.67 21.52
C MET A 461 13.96 17.20 21.07
N LYS A 462 15.10 16.56 21.39
CA LYS A 462 15.32 15.13 21.14
C LYS A 462 14.56 14.22 22.10
N THR A 463 14.27 14.68 23.33
CA THR A 463 13.62 13.89 24.37
C THR A 463 12.09 14.04 24.41
N LYS A 464 11.53 15.09 23.80
CA LYS A 464 10.08 15.37 23.84
C LYS A 464 9.28 14.95 22.61
N ASN A 465 9.88 14.36 21.57
CA ASN A 465 9.18 14.05 20.31
C ASN A 465 8.30 15.23 19.87
N SER A 466 8.81 16.47 19.93
CA SER A 466 8.02 17.66 19.62
C SER A 466 8.80 18.67 18.79
N PHE A 467 8.18 19.15 17.70
CA PHE A 467 8.76 20.12 16.77
C PHE A 467 7.89 21.39 16.78
N ASP A 468 8.44 22.54 17.20
CA ASP A 468 7.72 23.83 17.19
C ASP A 468 7.99 24.58 15.88
N THR A 469 6.96 24.79 15.05
CA THR A 469 7.08 25.46 13.74
C THR A 469 6.95 26.99 13.81
N LYS A 470 6.77 27.57 15.01
CA LYS A 470 6.68 29.03 15.21
C LYS A 470 7.99 29.76 15.02
N MET A 471 9.13 29.07 15.18
CA MET A 471 10.45 29.72 15.13
C MET A 471 10.82 30.18 13.71
N ILE A 472 10.10 29.72 12.69
CA ILE A 472 10.29 30.13 11.30
C ILE A 472 9.60 31.48 11.04
N THR A 473 10.40 32.55 11.02
CA THR A 473 9.96 33.92 10.69
C THR A 473 10.10 34.26 9.21
N ASN A 474 11.04 33.62 8.49
CA ASN A 474 11.29 33.85 7.06
C ASN A 474 10.75 32.68 6.22
N LYS A 475 9.98 33.00 5.16
CA LYS A 475 9.53 31.98 4.20
C LYS A 475 10.66 31.54 3.29
N THR A 476 10.70 30.25 2.96
CA THR A 476 11.70 29.66 2.05
C THR A 476 11.11 29.49 0.65
N GLU A 477 11.90 29.70 -0.40
CA GLU A 477 11.45 29.43 -1.76
C GLU A 477 11.42 27.91 -2.02
N LEU A 478 10.27 27.37 -2.43
CA LEU A 478 10.03 25.94 -2.62
C LEU A 478 11.08 25.28 -3.55
N SER A 479 11.49 25.98 -4.62
CA SER A 479 12.45 25.50 -5.62
C SER A 479 13.81 25.10 -5.01
N THR A 480 14.17 25.68 -3.87
CA THR A 480 15.43 25.44 -3.15
C THR A 480 15.40 24.18 -2.29
N LEU A 481 14.20 23.64 -2.03
CA LEU A 481 13.99 22.49 -1.14
C LEU A 481 13.76 21.16 -1.89
N LEU A 482 13.64 21.22 -3.22
CA LEU A 482 13.40 20.03 -4.04
C LEU A 482 14.56 19.03 -3.96
N THR A 483 14.22 17.75 -3.85
CA THR A 483 15.13 16.62 -3.69
C THR A 483 15.68 16.13 -5.04
N LYS A 484 16.59 16.91 -5.62
CA LYS A 484 17.16 16.65 -6.96
C LYS A 484 18.17 15.49 -7.02
N THR A 485 18.68 15.05 -5.87
CA THR A 485 19.67 13.97 -5.79
C THR A 485 19.15 12.81 -4.95
N LYS A 486 19.62 11.58 -5.23
CA LYS A 486 19.27 10.38 -4.48
C LYS A 486 19.54 10.51 -2.97
N GLU A 487 20.60 11.24 -2.60
CA GLU A 487 20.92 11.49 -1.19
C GLU A 487 19.89 12.42 -0.53
N GLN A 488 19.49 13.50 -1.21
CA GLN A 488 18.42 14.37 -0.70
C GLN A 488 17.07 13.64 -0.61
N GLN A 489 16.75 12.80 -1.60
CA GLN A 489 15.55 11.96 -1.59
C GLN A 489 15.56 11.02 -0.39
N LYS A 490 16.69 10.36 -0.13
CA LYS A 490 16.87 9.48 1.03
C LYS A 490 16.71 10.24 2.34
N ILE A 491 17.34 11.41 2.48
CA ILE A 491 17.21 12.26 3.68
C ILE A 491 15.74 12.64 3.92
N ALA A 492 15.04 13.08 2.87
CA ALA A 492 13.62 13.42 2.99
C ALA A 492 12.78 12.20 3.41
N LEU A 493 13.03 11.04 2.79
CA LEU A 493 12.33 9.80 3.12
C LEU A 493 12.61 9.34 4.56
N ASP A 494 13.85 9.43 5.03
CA ASP A 494 14.23 9.10 6.41
C ASP A 494 13.59 10.07 7.42
N SER A 495 13.50 11.37 7.09
CA SER A 495 12.73 12.34 7.87
C SER A 495 11.24 12.00 7.91
N PHE A 496 10.64 11.60 6.78
CA PHE A 496 9.25 11.13 6.74
C PHE A 496 9.04 9.87 7.56
N LYS A 497 9.92 8.86 7.45
CA LYS A 497 9.88 7.65 8.29
C LYS A 497 9.87 8.02 9.77
N LYS A 498 10.72 8.97 10.17
CA LYS A 498 10.72 9.47 11.56
C LYS A 498 9.40 10.09 11.96
N ILE A 499 8.80 10.97 11.15
CA ILE A 499 7.54 11.64 11.52
C ILE A 499 6.29 10.77 11.37
N LEU A 500 6.36 9.71 10.57
CA LEU A 500 5.28 8.75 10.35
C LEU A 500 5.46 7.45 11.17
N SER A 501 6.50 7.36 12.00
CA SER A 501 6.76 6.21 12.88
C SER A 501 5.80 6.17 14.09
N GLU A 502 5.61 4.96 14.64
CA GLU A 502 4.71 4.70 15.77
C GLU A 502 5.11 5.43 17.08
N ASP A 503 6.35 5.93 17.18
CA ASP A 503 6.84 6.67 18.35
C ASP A 503 6.35 8.14 18.40
N ASN A 504 5.59 8.59 17.39
CA ASN A 504 4.75 9.79 17.36
C ASN A 504 5.43 11.12 17.75
N PRO A 505 6.15 11.80 16.84
CA PRO A 505 6.46 13.20 17.05
C PRO A 505 5.21 14.11 16.93
N THR A 506 4.99 14.92 17.95
CA THR A 506 4.00 16.00 17.97
C THR A 506 4.56 17.25 17.29
N LEU A 507 4.00 17.63 16.15
CA LEU A 507 4.28 18.90 15.47
C LEU A 507 3.41 20.01 16.07
N VAL A 508 4.01 20.90 16.85
CA VAL A 508 3.34 22.04 17.47
C VAL A 508 3.37 23.20 16.47
N THR A 509 2.20 23.64 16.02
CA THR A 509 2.07 24.70 15.01
C THR A 509 1.36 25.97 15.54
N GLY A 510 0.86 25.97 16.79
CA GLY A 510 0.11 27.08 17.41
C GLY A 510 0.67 27.54 18.77
N THR A 511 0.50 28.82 19.14
CA THR A 511 1.08 29.46 20.36
C THR A 511 0.63 28.79 21.67
N GLU A 512 1.42 28.89 22.76
CA GLU A 512 1.17 28.18 24.04
C GLU A 512 -0.20 28.44 24.67
N THR A 513 -0.86 29.57 24.34
CA THR A 513 -2.21 29.91 24.80
C THR A 513 -3.32 29.25 23.97
N MET A 514 -2.98 28.54 22.88
CA MET A 514 -3.91 27.80 22.03
C MET A 514 -3.49 26.34 21.91
N LYS A 515 -4.13 25.44 22.66
CA LYS A 515 -4.20 24.01 22.32
C LYS A 515 -4.90 23.74 20.96
N LYS A 516 -5.35 24.79 20.26
CA LYS A 516 -5.86 24.77 18.87
C LYS A 516 -4.69 24.78 17.88
N GLY A 517 -4.66 23.80 16.97
CA GLY A 517 -3.76 23.79 15.80
C GLY A 517 -2.62 22.76 15.84
N ASN A 518 -2.24 22.22 17.00
CA ASN A 518 -1.16 21.23 17.08
C ASN A 518 -1.51 19.95 16.31
N TRP A 519 -0.54 19.47 15.53
CA TRP A 519 -0.61 18.23 14.76
C TRP A 519 0.12 17.14 15.52
N SER A 520 -0.53 15.98 15.66
CA SER A 520 0.17 14.74 15.99
C SER A 520 -0.13 13.74 14.89
N ILE A 521 0.91 13.10 14.39
CA ILE A 521 0.78 11.92 13.56
C ILE A 521 0.88 10.76 14.55
N ALA A 522 -0.24 10.09 14.80
CA ALA A 522 -0.38 9.03 15.80
C ALA A 522 -0.73 7.71 15.11
N GLY A 523 0.28 6.90 14.74
CA GLY A 523 0.08 5.64 14.04
C GLY A 523 -0.66 5.81 12.70
N ASP A 524 -1.93 5.40 12.64
CA ASP A 524 -2.82 5.47 11.45
C ASP A 524 -3.66 6.78 11.39
N GLU A 525 -3.49 7.70 12.34
CA GLU A 525 -4.35 8.89 12.49
C GLU A 525 -3.53 10.19 12.55
N LEU A 526 -3.85 11.16 11.70
CA LEU A 526 -3.53 12.57 11.99
C LEU A 526 -4.57 13.13 12.95
N LYS A 527 -4.14 13.44 14.17
CA LYS A 527 -4.95 14.14 15.16
C LYS A 527 -4.50 15.60 15.20
N MET A 528 -5.36 16.48 14.69
CA MET A 528 -5.32 17.90 15.03
C MET A 528 -6.00 18.08 16.38
N ALA A 529 -5.35 18.75 17.32
CA ALA A 529 -5.81 18.85 18.70
C ALA A 529 -7.22 19.44 18.88
N TYR A 530 -7.77 20.19 17.90
CA TYR A 530 -9.21 20.45 17.63
C TYR A 530 -9.33 21.41 16.42
N GLY A 531 -10.32 21.18 15.54
CA GLY A 531 -10.75 22.08 14.46
C GLY A 531 -11.56 21.33 13.39
N PRO A 532 -12.55 21.94 12.72
CA PRO A 532 -13.31 21.26 11.67
C PRO A 532 -12.37 21.00 10.48
N GLN A 533 -12.68 20.00 9.63
CA GLN A 533 -12.12 19.80 8.28
C GLN A 533 -11.09 18.67 8.04
N LEU A 534 -11.23 17.54 8.71
CA LEU A 534 -11.35 16.29 7.95
C LEU A 534 -12.70 15.69 8.31
N PHE A 535 -13.73 15.91 7.48
CA PHE A 535 -15.02 15.26 7.69
C PHE A 535 -14.79 13.76 7.86
N ALA A 536 -15.34 13.19 8.94
CA ALA A 536 -15.38 11.76 9.13
C ALA A 536 -16.17 11.16 7.96
N ILE A 537 -15.55 10.23 7.26
CA ILE A 537 -16.22 9.48 6.21
C ILE A 537 -16.81 8.25 6.88
N THR A 538 -18.11 8.30 7.16
CA THR A 538 -18.86 7.17 7.70
C THR A 538 -19.05 6.13 6.60
N SER A 539 -18.50 4.92 6.77
CA SER A 539 -18.79 3.78 5.89
C SER A 539 -20.26 3.37 6.05
N SER A 540 -20.96 3.10 4.96
CA SER A 540 -22.38 2.73 4.95
C SER A 540 -22.66 1.27 5.32
N SER A 541 -21.68 0.50 5.81
CA SER A 541 -21.88 -0.87 6.26
C SER A 541 -22.37 -0.88 7.71
N ASN A 542 -23.62 -1.28 7.91
CA ASN A 542 -24.29 -1.45 9.21
C ASN A 542 -23.72 -2.61 10.08
N ASP A 543 -22.55 -3.15 9.75
CA ASP A 543 -21.86 -4.13 10.59
C ASP A 543 -20.65 -3.44 11.23
N ASP A 544 -20.72 -3.25 12.56
CA ASP A 544 -19.66 -2.77 13.46
C ASP A 544 -18.53 -2.00 12.75
N ALA A 545 -18.90 -0.87 12.15
CA ALA A 545 -17.96 0.03 11.53
C ALA A 545 -16.92 0.42 12.57
N ASN A 546 -15.69 -0.09 12.42
CA ASN A 546 -14.55 0.42 13.15
C ASN A 546 -14.51 1.93 12.91
N PRO A 547 -14.81 2.77 13.91
CA PRO A 547 -15.02 4.21 13.70
C PRO A 547 -13.77 4.95 13.21
N ASN A 548 -12.65 4.24 13.08
CA ASN A 548 -11.34 4.78 12.71
C ASN A 548 -10.78 4.25 11.38
N ASN A 549 -11.49 3.40 10.60
CA ASN A 549 -10.92 2.75 9.41
C ASN A 549 -9.55 2.06 9.66
N LYS A 550 -9.26 1.67 10.90
CA LYS A 550 -7.99 1.05 11.28
C LYS A 550 -7.93 -0.35 10.72
N TYR A 551 -6.77 -0.71 10.17
CA TYR A 551 -6.37 -2.11 10.23
C TYR A 551 -6.19 -2.44 11.71
N GLU A 552 -6.97 -3.37 12.26
CA GLU A 552 -6.53 -3.99 13.51
C GLU A 552 -5.24 -4.74 13.19
N LEU A 553 -4.10 -4.11 13.48
CA LEU A 553 -2.79 -4.75 13.54
C LEU A 553 -2.82 -5.75 14.70
N LYS A 554 -3.43 -6.91 14.46
CA LYS A 554 -3.39 -8.03 15.38
C LYS A 554 -1.98 -8.60 15.31
N GLN A 555 -1.14 -8.23 16.28
CA GLN A 555 0.14 -8.88 16.51
C GLN A 555 -0.13 -10.38 16.71
N VAL A 556 0.30 -11.21 15.76
CA VAL A 556 0.30 -12.67 15.91
C VAL A 556 1.75 -13.10 16.12
N GLY A 557 2.00 -13.73 17.26
CA GLY A 557 3.33 -14.19 17.69
C GLY A 557 3.80 -13.48 18.96
N GLY A 558 3.40 -13.98 20.12
CA GLY A 558 3.96 -13.54 21.40
C GLY A 558 5.43 -13.95 21.56
N LYS A 559 6.12 -13.37 22.55
CA LYS A 559 7.47 -13.80 22.98
C LYS A 559 7.45 -15.31 23.26
N GLY A 560 8.06 -16.11 22.38
CA GLY A 560 8.13 -17.57 22.49
C GLY A 560 7.71 -18.35 21.23
N PHE A 561 6.90 -17.75 20.35
CA PHE A 561 6.42 -18.44 19.14
C PHE A 561 7.56 -18.81 18.15
N THR A 562 8.66 -18.06 18.18
CA THR A 562 9.88 -18.33 17.41
C THR A 562 10.68 -19.54 17.92
N GLN A 563 10.46 -20.01 19.15
CA GLN A 563 11.15 -21.18 19.71
C GLN A 563 10.44 -22.51 19.37
N ASP A 564 9.16 -22.45 18.99
CA ASP A 564 8.36 -23.62 18.61
C ASP A 564 8.48 -23.99 17.13
N LEU A 565 9.05 -23.11 16.30
CA LEU A 565 9.41 -23.39 14.92
C LEU A 565 10.83 -23.96 14.88
N LYS A 566 10.95 -25.30 14.97
CA LYS A 566 12.24 -25.97 14.76
C LYS A 566 12.53 -26.05 13.26
N VAL A 567 13.82 -25.95 12.92
CA VAL A 567 14.42 -26.07 11.57
C VAL A 567 14.15 -27.43 10.87
N THR A 568 13.27 -28.27 11.42
CA THR A 568 12.78 -29.50 10.79
C THR A 568 11.56 -29.27 9.89
N ASP A 569 10.97 -28.07 9.87
CA ASP A 569 9.85 -27.70 8.99
C ASP A 569 10.31 -27.30 7.58
N ALA A 570 11.31 -27.99 7.04
CA ALA A 570 11.72 -27.86 5.65
C ALA A 570 10.78 -28.69 4.77
N LEU A 571 10.28 -28.09 3.68
CA LEU A 571 9.62 -28.79 2.56
C LEU A 571 10.38 -30.10 2.29
N ASP A 572 9.78 -31.28 2.37
CA ASP A 572 10.39 -32.50 1.84
C ASP A 572 9.45 -33.21 0.85
N LEU A 573 10.05 -34.07 0.01
CA LEU A 573 9.45 -34.70 -1.16
C LEU A 573 8.26 -35.64 -0.85
N GLN A 574 7.78 -35.72 0.39
CA GLN A 574 6.70 -36.63 0.80
C GLN A 574 5.42 -35.92 1.30
N GLY A 575 5.37 -34.58 1.26
CA GLY A 575 4.21 -33.80 1.70
C GLY A 575 4.37 -33.20 3.10
N TYR A 576 3.50 -32.24 3.45
CA TYR A 576 3.53 -31.56 4.75
C TYR A 576 3.18 -32.54 5.88
N ARG A 577 3.96 -32.51 6.97
CA ARG A 577 3.56 -33.10 8.26
C ARG A 577 3.72 -32.06 9.36
N PHE A 578 2.61 -31.48 9.81
CA PHE A 578 2.57 -30.67 11.03
C PHE A 578 2.64 -31.59 12.25
N ASN A 579 3.83 -31.78 12.82
CA ASN A 579 3.96 -32.54 14.07
C ASN A 579 4.21 -31.58 15.22
N ILE A 580 3.14 -31.08 15.85
CA ILE A 580 3.25 -30.30 17.09
C ILE A 580 2.61 -31.10 18.22
N THR A 581 3.43 -31.85 18.94
CA THR A 581 3.09 -32.32 20.27
C THR A 581 3.00 -31.10 21.19
N ARG A 582 1.85 -30.88 21.84
CA ARG A 582 1.77 -29.99 23.00
C ARG A 582 2.87 -30.40 23.98
N LYS A 583 3.75 -29.48 24.35
CA LYS A 583 4.38 -29.51 25.67
C LYS A 583 3.71 -28.48 26.55
#